data_AF-A0A7J8XXJ5-F1
#
_entry.id   AF-A0A7J8XXJ5-F1
#
_cell.length_a   1.000
_cell.length_b   1.000
_cell.length_c   1.000
_cell.angle_alpha   90.00
_cell.angle_beta   90.00
_cell.angle_gamma   90.00
#
_symmetry.space_group_name_H-M   'P 1'
#
loop_
_entity.id
_entity.type
_entity.pdbx_description
1 polymer ?
#
loop_
_entity_poly.entity_id
_entity_poly.type
_entity_poly.pdbx_seq_one_letter_code
_entity_poly.pdbx_strand_id
1 'polypeptide(L)'
;MALNGGLRSASKFLTSSSQSLLHKSGNRGFHSTGVKRMGGGHGHDEPYYLHAKHMYNLDRMKNQKLTMSLGVLTAFSIGVFVPIYAVIFQQKKTASG
;
A
#
# COMPACT_ATOMS: atom_id res chain seq x y z
N MET A 1 -52.06 -8.41 3.17
CA MET A 1 -50.63 -8.47 3.56
C MET A 1 -50.01 -9.67 2.88
N ALA A 2 -49.11 -9.43 1.92
CA ALA A 2 -48.44 -10.45 1.13
C ALA A 2 -46.93 -10.21 1.24
N LEU A 3 -46.19 -11.14 1.86
CA LEU A 3 -44.71 -11.25 1.85
C LEU A 3 -44.27 -12.46 2.70
N ASN A 4 -44.70 -13.68 2.35
CA ASN A 4 -44.27 -14.92 3.05
C ASN A 4 -43.51 -15.92 2.15
N GLY A 5 -43.02 -15.50 0.98
CA GLY A 5 -42.41 -16.40 -0.02
C GLY A 5 -40.88 -16.33 -0.18
N GLY A 6 -40.19 -15.34 0.40
CA GLY A 6 -38.80 -15.02 0.03
C GLY A 6 -37.71 -15.95 0.58
N LEU A 7 -37.98 -16.70 1.65
CA LEU A 7 -36.92 -17.36 2.43
C LEU A 7 -36.49 -18.74 1.91
N ARG A 8 -37.23 -19.36 0.98
CA ARG A 8 -36.85 -20.67 0.43
C ARG A 8 -35.95 -20.61 -0.81
N SER A 9 -35.74 -19.43 -1.40
CA SER A 9 -34.93 -19.28 -2.62
C SER A 9 -33.44 -19.06 -2.33
N ALA A 10 -33.09 -18.49 -1.17
CA ALA A 10 -31.71 -18.15 -0.81
C ALA A 10 -30.85 -19.38 -0.47
N SER A 11 -31.44 -20.49 -0.02
CA SER A 11 -30.69 -21.70 0.35
C SER A 11 -30.19 -22.50 -0.85
N LYS A 12 -30.79 -22.36 -2.04
CA LYS A 12 -30.29 -23.00 -3.27
C LYS A 12 -28.99 -22.36 -3.79
N PHE A 13 -28.79 -21.06 -3.54
CA PHE A 13 -27.53 -20.39 -3.87
C PHE A 13 -26.36 -20.86 -2.99
N LEU A 14 -26.65 -21.23 -1.73
CA LEU A 14 -25.63 -21.70 -0.80
C LEU A 14 -25.18 -23.15 -1.08
N THR A 15 -26.05 -24.00 -1.65
CA THR A 15 -25.67 -25.38 -2.01
C THR A 15 -24.91 -25.44 -3.35
N SER A 16 -25.05 -24.45 -4.24
CA SER A 16 -24.22 -24.33 -5.45
C SER A 16 -22.80 -23.82 -5.16
N SER A 17 -22.55 -23.22 -3.99
CA SER A 17 -21.21 -22.79 -3.56
C SER A 17 -20.35 -23.90 -2.97
N SER A 18 -20.90 -25.09 -2.72
CA SER A 18 -20.15 -26.22 -2.13
C SER A 18 -19.33 -27.02 -3.16
N GLN A 19 -19.44 -26.70 -4.45
CA GLN A 19 -18.70 -27.32 -5.56
C GLN A 19 -17.63 -26.38 -6.16
N SER A 20 -17.16 -25.38 -5.41
CA SER A 20 -15.91 -24.67 -5.74
C SER A 20 -14.89 -24.68 -4.59
N LEU A 21 -15.05 -25.63 -3.65
CA LEU A 21 -14.06 -25.98 -2.62
C LEU A 21 -12.76 -26.58 -3.20
N LEU A 22 -12.68 -26.75 -4.52
CA LEU A 22 -11.41 -26.82 -5.24
C LEU A 22 -11.06 -25.42 -5.72
N HIS A 23 -10.60 -24.60 -4.77
CA HIS A 23 -9.89 -23.36 -5.07
C HIS A 23 -8.73 -23.73 -5.99
N LYS A 24 -8.92 -23.50 -7.30
CA LYS A 24 -7.86 -23.51 -8.30
C LYS A 24 -6.68 -22.85 -7.64
N SER A 25 -5.58 -23.59 -7.46
CA SER A 25 -4.34 -23.07 -6.92
C SER A 25 -3.97 -21.86 -7.77
N GLY A 26 -4.38 -20.69 -7.29
CA GLY A 26 -4.04 -19.42 -7.90
C GLY A 26 -2.54 -19.39 -7.85
N ASN A 27 -1.90 -19.30 -9.01
CA ASN A 27 -0.47 -19.19 -9.11
C ASN A 27 -0.09 -17.94 -8.31
N ARG A 28 0.29 -18.11 -7.04
CA ARG A 28 0.94 -17.08 -6.21
C ARG A 28 2.36 -16.95 -6.74
N GLY A 29 2.45 -16.54 -8.01
CA GLY A 29 3.66 -16.01 -8.57
C GLY A 29 3.90 -14.72 -7.83
N PHE A 30 4.86 -14.74 -6.91
CA PHE A 30 5.54 -13.51 -6.56
C PHE A 30 6.01 -12.92 -7.88
N HIS A 31 5.35 -11.85 -8.33
CA HIS A 31 5.97 -10.93 -9.29
C HIS A 31 7.14 -10.34 -8.52
N SER A 32 8.25 -11.09 -8.47
CA SER A 32 9.56 -10.50 -8.38
C SER A 32 9.55 -9.47 -9.48
N THR A 33 9.52 -8.20 -9.09
CA THR A 33 9.87 -7.12 -9.99
C THR A 33 11.33 -7.38 -10.32
N GLY A 34 11.53 -8.25 -11.32
CA GLY A 34 12.84 -8.58 -11.82
C GLY A 34 13.53 -7.26 -12.09
N VAL A 35 14.72 -7.09 -11.50
CA VAL A 35 15.63 -6.01 -11.84
C VAL A 35 15.54 -5.80 -13.34
N LYS A 36 15.07 -4.62 -13.76
CA LYS A 36 15.08 -4.24 -15.17
C LYS A 36 16.52 -4.43 -15.65
N ARG A 37 16.76 -5.48 -16.44
CA ARG A 37 17.99 -5.64 -17.20
C ARG A 37 17.96 -4.55 -18.28
N MET A 38 18.39 -3.34 -17.93
CA MET A 38 18.81 -2.34 -18.91
C MET A 38 20.23 -2.71 -19.36
N GLY A 39 20.32 -3.83 -20.08
CA GLY A 39 21.46 -4.13 -20.93
C GLY A 39 21.13 -3.63 -22.34
N GLY A 40 21.23 -2.31 -22.53
CA GLY A 40 21.20 -1.69 -23.84
C GLY A 40 22.63 -1.54 -24.33
N GLY A 41 22.93 -2.07 -25.51
CA GLY A 41 24.27 -2.12 -26.08
C GLY A 41 24.97 -0.76 -26.15
N HIS A 42 26.30 -0.83 -25.99
CA HIS A 42 27.29 0.14 -26.43
C HIS A 42 27.23 1.54 -25.79
N GLY A 43 27.86 1.68 -24.62
CA GLY A 43 28.29 2.97 -24.06
C GLY A 43 28.28 3.01 -22.54
N HIS A 44 29.42 2.65 -21.92
CA HIS A 44 29.78 2.87 -20.50
C HIS A 44 28.69 2.50 -19.46
N ASP A 45 28.77 1.26 -18.94
CA ASP A 45 27.90 0.67 -17.92
C ASP A 45 28.06 1.28 -16.50
N GLU A 46 28.02 2.61 -16.38
CA GLU A 46 28.01 3.30 -15.10
C GLU A 46 26.58 3.82 -14.80
N PRO A 47 26.02 3.54 -13.61
CA PRO A 47 24.65 3.93 -13.31
C PRO A 47 24.55 5.45 -13.37
N TYR A 48 23.47 5.96 -13.98
CA TYR A 48 23.20 7.40 -14.19
C TYR A 48 23.41 8.29 -12.95
N TYR A 49 23.37 7.71 -11.75
CA TYR A 49 23.60 8.37 -10.47
C TYR A 49 25.09 8.59 -10.12
N LEU A 50 26.02 7.78 -10.66
CA LEU A 50 27.44 7.84 -10.31
C LEU A 50 28.17 9.06 -10.91
N HIS A 51 27.79 9.47 -12.12
CA HIS A 51 28.35 10.64 -12.81
C HIS A 51 27.30 11.73 -13.09
N ALA A 52 26.23 11.80 -12.28
CA ALA A 52 25.21 12.83 -12.43
C ALA A 52 25.79 14.23 -12.16
N LYS A 53 25.49 15.20 -13.03
CA LYS A 53 25.87 16.61 -12.83
C LYS A 53 25.28 17.23 -11.54
N HIS A 54 24.16 16.71 -11.08
CA HIS A 54 23.46 17.17 -9.87
C HIS A 54 23.25 16.00 -8.91
N MET A 55 23.46 16.24 -7.62
CA MET A 55 23.34 15.21 -6.57
C MET A 55 21.93 14.62 -6.47
N TYR A 56 20.90 15.45 -6.70
CA TYR A 56 19.50 15.02 -6.72
C TYR A 56 18.90 15.28 -8.09
N ASN A 57 18.28 14.26 -8.67
CA ASN A 57 17.45 14.42 -9.86
C ASN A 57 15.98 14.24 -9.49
N LEU A 58 15.39 15.28 -8.93
CA LEU A 58 14.00 15.28 -8.46
C LEU A 58 13.01 15.30 -9.63
N ASP A 59 13.38 15.93 -10.75
CA ASP A 59 12.51 16.06 -11.92
C ASP A 59 12.28 14.75 -12.67
N ARG A 60 13.21 13.79 -12.55
CA ARG A 60 13.02 12.42 -13.04
C ARG A 60 12.18 11.54 -12.11
N MET A 61 11.74 12.02 -10.95
CA MET A 61 10.92 11.24 -10.04
C MET A 61 9.48 11.13 -10.54
N LYS A 62 8.97 9.91 -10.70
CA LYS A 62 7.57 9.69 -11.09
C LYS A 62 6.64 10.23 -10.00
N ASN A 63 5.61 10.97 -10.41
CA ASN A 63 4.62 11.60 -9.50
C ASN A 63 5.25 12.54 -8.46
N GLN A 64 6.33 13.25 -8.81
CA GLN A 64 7.12 14.10 -7.91
C GLN A 64 6.28 14.98 -6.98
N LYS A 65 5.31 15.73 -7.52
CA LYS A 65 4.47 16.63 -6.72
C LYS A 65 3.67 15.90 -5.64
N LEU A 66 3.13 14.74 -5.97
CA LEU A 66 2.34 13.92 -5.06
C LEU A 66 3.22 13.26 -3.99
N THR A 67 4.40 12.76 -4.37
CA THR A 67 5.33 12.16 -3.41
C THR A 67 5.89 13.22 -2.44
N MET A 68 6.23 14.40 -2.95
CA MET A 68 6.73 15.49 -2.11
C MET A 68 5.65 16.03 -1.17
N SER A 69 4.42 16.24 -1.65
CA SER A 69 3.34 16.71 -0.78
C SER A 69 2.95 15.68 0.28
N LEU A 70 2.87 14.39 -0.07
CA LEU A 70 2.65 13.31 0.89
C LEU A 70 3.79 13.20 1.90
N GLY A 71 5.04 13.34 1.46
CA GLY A 71 6.21 13.33 2.35
C GLY A 71 6.14 14.45 3.38
N VAL A 72 5.84 15.67 2.94
CA VAL A 72 5.69 16.84 3.83
C VAL A 72 4.52 16.66 4.79
N LEU A 73 3.36 16.23 4.30
CA LEU A 73 2.18 16.01 5.14
C LEU A 73 2.45 14.95 6.20
N THR A 74 3.13 13.86 5.84
CA THR A 74 3.48 12.78 6.77
C THR A 74 4.46 13.24 7.84
N ALA A 75 5.49 14.00 7.46
CA ALA A 75 6.44 14.54 8.43
C ALA A 75 5.76 15.51 9.40
N PHE A 76 4.90 16.39 8.88
CA PHE A 76 4.12 17.33 9.69
C PHE A 76 3.15 16.61 10.63
N SER A 77 2.42 15.62 10.13
CA SER A 77 1.43 14.89 10.94
C SER A 77 2.10 14.16 12.10
N ILE A 78 3.27 13.55 11.90
CA ILE A 78 4.05 12.93 12.98
C ILE A 78 4.51 14.00 13.99
N GLY A 79 5.00 15.15 13.50
CA GLY A 79 5.46 16.26 14.36
C GLY A 79 4.39 16.79 15.31
N VAL A 80 3.12 16.80 14.89
CA VAL A 80 1.99 17.25 15.72
C VAL A 80 1.38 16.11 16.55
N PHE A 81 1.27 14.91 15.97
CA PHE A 81 0.61 13.78 16.61
C PHE A 81 1.38 13.27 17.83
N VAL A 82 2.70 13.18 17.75
CA VAL A 82 3.54 12.61 18.84
C VAL A 82 3.41 13.42 20.14
N PRO A 83 3.55 14.76 20.16
CA PRO A 83 3.36 15.56 21.37
C PRO A 83 1.95 15.43 21.97
N ILE A 84 0.90 15.46 21.15
CA ILE A 84 -0.49 15.32 21.62
C ILE A 84 -0.69 13.96 22.29
N TYR A 85 -0.21 12.90 21.64
CA TYR A 85 -0.31 11.56 22.19
C TYR A 85 0.46 11.43 23.51
N ALA A 86 1.63 12.04 23.62
CA ALA A 86 2.42 12.06 24.85
C ALA A 86 1.66 12.72 26.02
N VAL A 87 0.95 13.82 25.77
CA VAL A 87 0.12 14.49 26.79
C VAL A 87 -1.04 13.59 27.21
N ILE A 88 -1.78 13.02 26.24
CA ILE A 88 -2.89 12.08 26.53
C ILE A 88 -2.40 10.90 27.36
N PHE A 89 -1.24 10.34 26.98
CA PHE A 89 -0.63 9.22 27.70
C PHE A 89 -0.28 9.60 29.14
N GLN A 90 0.28 10.79 29.37
CA GLN A 90 0.59 11.28 30.72
C GLN A 90 -0.67 11.49 31.55
N GLN A 91 -1.68 12.14 31.00
CA GLN A 91 -2.97 12.35 31.70
C GLN A 91 -3.63 11.02 32.09
N LYS A 92 -3.58 10.02 31.21
CA LYS A 92 -4.11 8.67 31.51
C LYS A 92 -3.36 7.99 32.66
N LYS A 93 -2.05 8.21 32.80
CA LYS A 93 -1.27 7.69 33.94
C LYS A 93 -1.58 8.41 35.25
N THR A 94 -1.86 9.72 35.20
CA THR A 94 -2.20 10.50 36.40
C THR A 94 -3.63 10.29 36.87
N ALA A 95 -4.58 10.07 35.95
CA ALA A 95 -5.99 9.88 36.27
C ALA A 95 -6.33 8.49 36.85
N SER A 96 -5.42 7.52 36.80
CA SER A 96 -5.59 6.19 37.39
C SER A 96 -5.07 6.08 38.84
N GLY A 97 -4.74 7.22 39.47
CA GLY A 97 -4.34 7.32 40.87
C GLY A 97 -5.53 7.48 41.80
#